data_AF-A0A6M2DXX2-F1
#
_entry.id   AF-A0A6M2DXX2-F1
#
_cell.length_a   1.000
_cell.length_b   1.000
_cell.length_c   1.000
_cell.angle_alpha   90.00
_cell.angle_beta   90.00
_cell.angle_gamma   90.00
#
_symmetry.space_group_name_H-M   'P 1'
#
loop_
_entity.id
_entity.type
_entity.pdbx_description
1 polymer ?
#
loop_
_entity_poly.entity_id
_entity_poly.type
_entity_poly.pdbx_seq_one_letter_code
_entity_poly.pdbx_strand_id
1 'polypeptide(L)'
;MRVYLLILGLTLICLSDQKAIDTPNIDNLKEIDIAEEPPQEIYYQARENQDLETKRVRPPGIIDTPYNCPEGTVPDDNGKCRDIW
;
A
#
# COMPACT_ATOMS: atom_id res chain seq x y z
N MET A 1 36.13 1.49 -34.78
CA MET A 1 36.17 2.90 -34.34
C MET A 1 34.79 3.58 -34.43
N ARG A 2 34.05 3.47 -35.54
CA ARG A 2 32.71 4.10 -35.69
C ARG A 2 31.63 3.57 -34.74
N VAL A 3 31.65 2.28 -34.42
CA VAL A 3 30.67 1.65 -33.51
C VAL A 3 30.82 2.16 -32.06
N TYR A 4 32.05 2.42 -31.63
CA TYR A 4 32.33 2.92 -30.27
C TYR A 4 31.73 4.32 -30.05
N LEU A 5 31.76 5.18 -31.08
CA LEU A 5 31.16 6.51 -31.01
C LEU A 5 29.62 6.47 -30.91
N LEU A 6 28.98 5.47 -31.52
CA LEU A 6 27.53 5.28 -31.41
C LEU A 6 27.12 4.81 -30.01
N ILE A 7 27.87 3.87 -29.44
CA ILE A 7 27.63 3.37 -28.08
C ILE A 7 27.81 4.50 -27.06
N LEU A 8 28.90 5.27 -27.19
CA LEU A 8 29.19 6.39 -26.29
C LEU A 8 28.13 7.50 -26.40
N GLY A 9 27.64 7.78 -27.60
CA GLY A 9 26.53 8.72 -27.82
C GLY A 9 25.23 8.26 -27.17
N LEU A 10 24.85 6.99 -27.31
CA LEU A 10 23.65 6.42 -26.69
C LEU A 10 23.72 6.46 -25.16
N THR A 11 24.88 6.18 -24.57
CA THR A 11 25.06 6.25 -23.11
C THR A 11 24.95 7.67 -22.56
N LEU A 12 25.41 8.68 -23.32
CA LEU A 12 25.34 10.08 -22.89
C LEU A 12 23.91 10.62 -22.93
N ILE A 13 23.10 10.20 -23.90
CA ILE A 13 21.68 10.59 -23.99
C ILE A 13 20.90 10.07 -22.77
N CYS A 14 21.17 8.85 -22.30
CA CYS A 14 20.51 8.31 -21.11
C CYS A 14 20.90 9.02 -19.80
N LEU A 15 22.08 9.65 -19.74
CA LEU A 15 22.54 10.37 -18.53
C LEU A 15 21.92 11.76 -18.39
N SER A 16 21.46 12.38 -19.49
CA SER A 16 20.80 13.70 -19.44
C SER A 16 19.38 13.67 -18.86
N ASP A 17 18.75 12.50 -18.76
CA ASP A 17 17.35 12.36 -18.32
C ASP A 17 17.18 12.09 -16.81
N GLN A 18 18.20 12.37 -15.97
CA GLN A 18 18.02 12.39 -14.52
C GLN A 18 17.24 13.64 -14.11
N LYS A 19 15.93 13.63 -14.40
CA LYS A 19 14.96 14.57 -13.85
C LYS A 19 14.94 14.38 -12.34
N ALA A 20 15.20 15.46 -11.60
CA ALA A 20 15.16 15.48 -10.15
C ALA A 20 13.84 14.88 -9.65
N ILE A 21 13.93 13.94 -8.72
CA ILE A 21 12.78 13.45 -7.97
C ILE A 21 12.39 14.57 -7.01
N ASP A 22 11.34 15.31 -7.34
CA ASP A 22 10.72 16.26 -6.41
C ASP A 22 10.17 15.46 -5.22
N THR A 23 10.77 15.64 -4.05
CA THR A 23 10.19 15.13 -2.80
C THR A 23 8.94 15.95 -2.48
N PRO A 24 7.80 15.33 -2.14
CA PRO A 24 6.63 16.06 -1.71
C PRO A 24 6.94 16.83 -0.42
N ASN A 25 6.67 18.13 -0.43
CA ASN A 25 6.72 18.99 0.73
C ASN A 25 5.57 18.61 1.68
N ILE A 26 5.88 18.24 2.92
CA ILE A 26 4.96 17.69 3.93
C ILE A 26 4.44 18.82 4.87
N ASP A 27 4.58 20.09 4.50
CA ASP A 27 4.27 21.22 5.40
C ASP A 27 2.78 21.58 5.42
N ASN A 28 1.92 20.82 4.73
CA ASN A 28 0.47 21.02 4.68
C ASN A 28 -0.33 19.74 4.98
N LEU A 29 0.13 18.88 5.90
CA LEU A 29 -0.81 18.00 6.59
C LEU A 29 -1.60 18.83 7.60
N LYS A 30 -2.67 19.45 7.11
CA LYS A 30 -3.75 19.87 7.98
C LYS A 30 -4.32 18.61 8.63
N GLU A 31 -4.36 18.64 9.95
CA GLU A 31 -5.00 17.67 10.84
C GLU A 31 -6.32 17.19 10.23
N ILE A 32 -6.42 15.87 10.00
CA ILE A 32 -7.64 15.26 9.49
C ILE A 32 -8.56 15.09 10.69
N ASP A 33 -9.56 15.95 10.78
CA ASP A 33 -10.65 15.83 11.74
C ASP A 33 -11.52 14.63 11.33
N ILE A 34 -11.21 13.44 11.86
CA ILE A 34 -11.99 12.22 11.59
C ILE A 34 -13.28 12.28 12.40
N ALA A 35 -14.37 12.75 11.80
CA ALA A 35 -15.72 12.51 12.30
C ALA A 35 -16.77 12.62 11.18
N GLU A 36 -16.71 11.74 10.18
CA GLU A 36 -17.92 11.27 9.49
C GLU A 36 -17.64 9.90 8.88
N GLU A 37 -18.30 8.88 9.41
CA GLU A 37 -18.24 7.52 8.86
C GLU A 37 -18.80 7.56 7.43
N PRO A 38 -18.03 7.12 6.41
CA PRO A 38 -18.49 7.20 5.04
C PRO A 38 -19.75 6.35 4.85
N PRO A 39 -20.69 6.78 3.99
CA PRO A 39 -21.86 5.98 3.62
C PRO A 39 -21.48 4.54 3.32
N GLN A 40 -22.27 3.59 3.83
CA GLN A 40 -22.01 2.14 3.73
C GLN A 40 -21.67 1.69 2.29
N GLU A 41 -22.26 2.33 1.28
CA GLU A 41 -21.98 2.06 -0.13
C GLU A 41 -20.52 2.30 -0.54
N ILE A 42 -19.91 3.39 -0.04
CA ILE A 42 -18.49 3.70 -0.28
C ILE A 42 -17.60 2.64 0.40
N TYR A 43 -18.00 2.14 1.57
CA TYR A 43 -17.27 1.11 2.31
C TYR A 43 -17.22 -0.24 1.56
N TYR A 44 -18.34 -0.66 0.98
CA TYR A 44 -18.39 -1.91 0.20
C TYR A 44 -17.61 -1.80 -1.11
N GLN A 45 -17.70 -0.66 -1.78
CA GLN A 45 -16.95 -0.41 -3.03
C GLN A 45 -15.44 -0.34 -2.80
N ALA A 46 -14.98 0.29 -1.71
CA ALA A 46 -13.57 0.36 -1.36
C ALA A 46 -12.98 -1.03 -1.06
N ARG A 47 -13.74 -1.88 -0.37
CA ARG A 47 -13.33 -3.26 -0.05
C ARG A 47 -13.17 -4.12 -1.31
N GLU A 48 -14.14 -4.06 -2.23
CA GLU A 48 -14.07 -4.83 -3.49
C GLU A 48 -12.86 -4.44 -4.34
N ASN A 49 -12.60 -3.14 -4.46
CA ASN A 49 -11.45 -2.64 -5.23
C ASN A 49 -10.11 -3.05 -4.59
N GLN A 50 -10.02 -3.03 -3.26
CA GLN A 50 -8.85 -3.52 -2.52
C GLN A 50 -8.65 -5.02 -2.69
N ASP A 51 -9.72 -5.81 -2.65
CA ASP A 51 -9.66 -7.26 -2.82
C ASP A 51 -9.22 -7.64 -4.24
N LEU A 52 -9.66 -6.91 -5.27
CA LEU A 52 -9.25 -7.11 -6.66
C LEU A 52 -7.77 -6.79 -6.91
N GLU A 53 -7.27 -5.72 -6.30
CA GLU A 53 -5.86 -5.33 -6.38
C GLU A 53 -4.97 -6.34 -5.63
N THR A 54 -5.39 -6.74 -4.43
CA THR A 54 -4.65 -7.73 -3.63
C THR A 54 -4.72 -9.14 -4.21
N LYS A 55 -5.80 -9.51 -4.91
CA LYS A 55 -5.93 -10.80 -5.61
C LYS A 55 -4.96 -10.94 -6.79
N ARG A 56 -4.49 -9.83 -7.38
CA ARG A 56 -3.43 -9.86 -8.40
C ARG A 56 -2.03 -10.04 -7.82
N VAL A 57 -1.84 -9.69 -6.54
CA VAL A 57 -0.54 -9.73 -5.84
C VAL A 57 -0.39 -10.99 -4.96
N ARG A 58 -1.48 -11.50 -4.40
CA ARG A 58 -1.48 -12.76 -3.63
C ARG A 58 -1.58 -13.97 -4.57
N PRO A 59 -0.73 -15.00 -4.39
CA PRO A 59 -0.97 -16.30 -4.98
C PRO A 59 -2.39 -16.77 -4.64
N PRO A 60 -3.14 -17.36 -5.59
CA PRO A 60 -4.45 -17.92 -5.29
C PRO A 60 -4.32 -18.97 -4.18
N GLY A 61 -5.01 -18.77 -3.05
CA GLY A 61 -5.05 -19.73 -1.94
C GLY A 61 -4.61 -19.21 -0.56
N ILE A 62 -4.22 -17.94 -0.42
CA ILE A 62 -3.97 -17.36 0.91
C ILE A 62 -5.29 -16.82 1.47
N ILE A 63 -5.90 -17.60 2.37
CA ILE A 63 -7.06 -17.21 3.18
C ILE A 63 -6.49 -16.62 4.47
N ASP A 64 -6.60 -15.31 4.65
CA ASP A 64 -6.29 -14.67 5.94
C ASP A 64 -7.46 -14.94 6.88
N THR A 65 -7.34 -15.95 7.73
CA THR A 65 -8.33 -16.22 8.77
C THR A 65 -8.23 -15.12 9.84
N PRO A 66 -9.29 -14.33 10.09
CA PRO A 66 -9.29 -13.39 11.20
C PRO A 66 -9.10 -14.16 12.51
N TYR A 67 -8.31 -13.61 13.44
CA TYR A 67 -8.15 -14.18 14.78
C TYR A 67 -9.49 -14.17 15.50
N ASN A 68 -10.19 -15.30 15.45
CA ASN A 68 -11.50 -15.44 16.05
C ASN A 68 -11.33 -15.95 17.49
N CYS A 69 -11.32 -15.00 18.43
CA CYS A 69 -11.35 -15.31 19.85
C CYS A 69 -12.81 -15.55 20.30
N PRO A 70 -13.04 -16.44 21.29
CA PRO A 70 -14.38 -16.66 21.84
C PRO A 70 -14.98 -15.38 22.43
N GLU A 71 -16.32 -15.32 22.48
CA GLU A 71 -17.03 -14.17 23.03
C GLU A 71 -16.52 -13.82 24.43
N GLY A 72 -16.26 -12.53 24.68
CA GLY A 72 -15.67 -12.04 25.93
C GLY A 72 -14.14 -12.01 25.96
N THR A 73 -13.47 -12.41 24.87
CA THR A 73 -12.00 -12.36 24.76
C THR A 73 -11.53 -11.66 23.49
N VAL A 74 -10.33 -11.06 23.55
CA VAL A 74 -9.68 -10.35 22.44
C VAL A 74 -8.26 -10.89 22.20
N PRO A 75 -7.73 -10.87 20.97
CA PRO A 75 -6.35 -11.25 20.73
C PRO A 75 -5.38 -10.24 21.38
N ASP A 76 -4.31 -10.76 21.99
CA ASP A 76 -3.15 -9.98 22.42
C ASP A 76 -2.17 -9.75 21.25
N ASP A 77 -1.09 -9.02 21.50
CA ASP A 77 -0.05 -8.74 20.50
C ASP A 77 0.68 -10.00 20.00
N ASN A 78 0.50 -11.13 20.68
CA ASN A 78 1.05 -12.44 20.30
C ASN A 78 -0.01 -13.35 19.64
N GLY A 79 -1.23 -12.85 19.39
CA GLY A 79 -2.34 -13.62 18.83
C GLY A 79 -3.01 -14.61 19.79
N LYS A 80 -2.77 -14.51 21.11
CA LYS A 80 -3.48 -15.28 22.14
C LYS A 80 -4.73 -14.57 22.60
N CYS A 81 -5.80 -15.30 22.82
CA CYS A 81 -7.03 -14.72 23.38
C CYS A 81 -6.84 -14.39 24.86
N ARG A 82 -7.21 -13.18 25.26
CA ARG A 82 -7.22 -12.69 26.64
C ARG A 82 -8.58 -12.09 26.99
N ASP A 83 -8.92 -12.07 28.27
CA ASP A 83 -10.16 -11.48 28.76
C ASP A 83 -10.17 -9.95 28.61
N ILE A 84 -11.38 -9.41 28.44
CA ILE A 84 -11.65 -7.97 28.47
C ILE A 84 -11.86 -7.58 29.94
N TRP A 85 -10.97 -6.75 30.49
CA TRP A 85 -11.02 -6.25 31.87
C TRP A 85 -11.54 -4.81 31.93
#